data_AF-T1B015-F1
#
_entry.id   AF-T1B015-F1
#
_cell.length_a   1.000
_cell.length_b   1.000
_cell.length_c   1.000
_cell.angle_alpha   90.00
_cell.angle_beta   90.00
_cell.angle_gamma   90.00
#
_symmetry.space_group_name_H-M   'P 1'
#
loop_
_entity.id
_entity.type
_entity.pdbx_description
1 polymer ?
#
loop_
_entity_poly.entity_id
_entity_poly.type
_entity_poly.pdbx_seq_one_letter_code
_entity_poly.pdbx_strand_id
1 'polypeptide(L)'
;MKLLFQDPHTGVLRLKVQTPSDLWRLSRLVLPGDRMGAVTTRRDSEAPSDTPAAQRDRRTLFLTLRVERVEFHEFTGHVRVTGPITEESPEAGRYHTLDLEVGADVTITKSALSPSDRTLLEEGLRNPEEPVLL
;
A
#
# COMPACT_ATOMS: atom_id res chain seq x y z
N MET A 1 -8.41 -2.99 10.70
CA MET A 1 -6.98 -2.71 10.46
C MET A 1 -6.26 -2.58 11.77
N LYS A 2 -4.93 -2.76 11.80
CA LYS A 2 -4.12 -2.59 13.00
C LYS A 2 -3.07 -1.51 12.83
N LEU A 3 -3.00 -0.57 13.78
CA LEU A 3 -1.92 0.40 13.85
C LEU A 3 -0.63 -0.28 14.32
N LEU A 4 0.42 -0.19 13.51
CA LEU A 4 1.76 -0.70 13.84
C LEU A 4 2.65 0.42 14.39
N PHE A 5 2.52 1.62 13.85
CA PHE A 5 3.29 2.80 14.23
C PHE A 5 2.61 4.08 13.77
N GLN A 6 2.75 5.15 14.53
CA GLN A 6 2.34 6.49 14.14
C GLN A 6 3.36 7.52 14.65
N ASP A 7 3.75 8.44 13.77
CA ASP A 7 4.47 9.65 14.15
C ASP A 7 3.67 10.88 13.71
N PRO A 8 3.02 11.58 14.66
CA PRO A 8 2.24 12.78 14.36
C PRO A 8 3.09 13.96 13.83
N HIS A 9 4.39 14.02 14.12
CA HIS A 9 5.24 15.14 13.71
C HIS A 9 5.65 15.04 12.25
N THR A 10 5.91 13.82 11.78
CA THR A 10 6.29 13.55 10.38
C THR A 10 5.10 13.14 9.51
N GLY A 11 3.95 12.84 10.12
CA GLY A 11 2.74 12.41 9.41
C GLY A 11 2.81 10.97 8.91
N VAL A 12 3.71 10.15 9.47
CA VAL A 12 3.92 8.75 9.10
C VAL A 12 2.94 7.85 9.86
N LEU A 13 2.23 6.99 9.14
CA LEU A 13 1.39 5.93 9.68
C LEU A 13 1.81 4.59 9.09
N ARG A 14 1.98 3.57 9.94
CA ARG A 14 2.16 2.18 9.49
C ARG A 14 0.96 1.35 9.94
N LEU A 15 0.30 0.72 8.99
CA LEU A 15 -0.92 -0.05 9.19
C LEU A 15 -0.74 -1.47 8.66
N LYS A 16 -1.35 -2.44 9.35
CA LYS A 16 -1.58 -3.77 8.82
C LYS A 16 -3.02 -3.89 8.34
N VAL A 17 -3.20 -4.28 7.09
CA VAL A 17 -4.49 -4.60 6.49
C VAL A 17 -4.92 -5.97 7.00
N GLN A 18 -6.09 -6.07 7.64
CA GLN A 18 -6.57 -7.32 8.24
C GLN A 18 -7.87 -7.83 7.63
N THR A 19 -8.70 -6.94 7.09
CA THR A 19 -9.99 -7.29 6.49
C THR A 19 -10.17 -6.66 5.10
N PRO A 20 -11.09 -7.17 4.26
CA PRO A 20 -11.45 -6.51 3.01
C PRO A 20 -11.99 -5.08 3.20
N SER A 21 -12.71 -4.82 4.29
CA SER A 21 -13.17 -3.47 4.63
C SER A 21 -12.00 -2.51 4.89
N ASP A 22 -10.86 -3.01 5.38
CA ASP A 22 -9.64 -2.20 5.52
C ASP A 22 -9.08 -1.75 4.19
N LEU A 23 -9.17 -2.59 3.14
CA LEU A 23 -8.74 -2.23 1.80
C LEU A 23 -9.60 -1.10 1.24
N TRP A 24 -10.92 -1.20 1.41
CA TRP A 24 -11.82 -0.11 1.05
C TRP A 24 -11.44 1.18 1.80
N ARG A 25 -11.24 1.12 3.13
CA ARG A 25 -10.81 2.28 3.93
C ARG A 25 -9.48 2.84 3.45
N LEU A 26 -8.52 1.98 3.12
CA LEU A 26 -7.21 2.37 2.60
C LEU A 26 -7.33 3.13 1.28
N SER A 27 -8.20 2.68 0.37
CA SER A 27 -8.47 3.35 -0.90
C SER A 27 -9.07 4.75 -0.75
N ARG A 28 -9.74 5.01 0.38
CA ARG A 28 -10.34 6.32 0.72
C ARG A 28 -9.37 7.21 1.49
N LEU A 29 -8.49 6.59 2.29
CA LEU A 29 -7.50 7.27 3.12
C LEU A 29 -6.35 7.82 2.30
N VAL A 30 -5.90 7.10 1.28
CA VAL A 30 -4.75 7.47 0.44
C VAL A 30 -5.23 8.31 -0.75
N LEU A 31 -4.63 9.48 -0.94
CA LEU A 31 -5.00 10.43 -1.99
C LEU A 31 -3.79 10.78 -2.88
N PRO A 32 -4.02 11.27 -4.11
CA PRO A 32 -2.95 11.81 -4.94
C PRO A 32 -2.14 12.89 -4.21
N GLY A 33 -0.81 12.79 -4.29
CA GLY A 33 0.13 13.66 -3.59
C GLY A 33 0.68 13.07 -2.27
N ASP A 34 0.01 12.07 -1.69
CA ASP A 34 0.55 11.34 -0.53
C ASP A 34 1.77 10.50 -0.94
N ARG A 35 2.51 10.00 0.06
CA ARG A 35 3.49 8.92 -0.16
C ARG A 35 2.97 7.63 0.43
N MET A 36 3.11 6.55 -0.32
CA MET A 36 2.72 5.23 0.13
C MET A 36 3.83 4.23 -0.14
N GLY A 37 4.18 3.44 0.88
CA GLY A 37 5.15 2.37 0.77
C GLY A 37 4.60 1.03 1.21
N ALA A 38 4.97 -0.03 0.49
CA ALA A 38 4.62 -1.40 0.81
C ALA A 38 5.67 -2.37 0.25
N VAL A 39 5.63 -3.60 0.74
CA VAL A 39 6.39 -4.70 0.16
C VAL A 39 5.74 -5.11 -1.16
N THR A 40 6.54 -5.24 -2.22
CA THR A 40 6.10 -5.65 -3.55
C THR A 40 7.12 -6.62 -4.17
N THR A 41 6.71 -7.34 -5.21
CA THR A 41 7.57 -8.27 -5.94
C THR A 41 7.81 -7.72 -7.35
N ARG A 42 9.04 -7.94 -7.85
CA ARG A 42 9.43 -7.52 -9.19
C ARG A 42 10.12 -8.64 -9.95
N ARG A 43 9.91 -8.68 -11.27
CA ARG A 43 10.67 -9.51 -12.22
C ARG A 43 12.11 -9.05 -12.29
N ASP A 44 13.02 -9.96 -12.00
CA ASP A 44 14.44 -9.80 -12.25
C ASP A 44 14.67 -9.84 -13.77
N SER A 45 14.99 -8.68 -14.32
CA SER A 45 15.16 -8.49 -15.77
C SER A 45 16.52 -9.06 -16.25
N GLU A 46 17.44 -9.32 -15.32
CA GLU A 46 18.78 -9.87 -15.59
C GLU A 46 18.86 -11.40 -15.44
N ALA A 47 17.73 -12.06 -15.15
CA ALA A 47 17.68 -13.51 -15.05
C ALA A 47 18.05 -14.16 -16.42
N PRO A 48 18.96 -15.16 -16.43
CA PRO A 48 19.32 -15.90 -17.64
C PRO A 48 18.10 -16.41 -18.42
N SER A 49 18.24 -16.54 -19.74
CA SER A 49 17.15 -16.98 -20.63
C SER A 49 16.60 -18.37 -20.29
N ASP A 50 17.36 -19.21 -19.60
CA ASP A 50 16.95 -20.54 -19.14
C ASP A 50 16.30 -20.54 -17.75
N THR A 51 16.24 -19.41 -17.05
CA THR A 51 15.55 -19.34 -15.75
C THR A 51 14.04 -19.48 -15.95
N PRO A 52 13.38 -20.44 -15.27
CA PRO A 52 11.93 -20.62 -15.34
C PRO A 52 11.18 -19.32 -15.03
N ALA A 53 10.10 -19.02 -15.76
CA ALA A 53 9.36 -17.75 -15.60
C ALA A 53 8.92 -17.48 -14.15
N ALA A 54 8.46 -18.51 -13.43
CA ALA A 54 8.08 -18.44 -12.01
C ALA A 54 9.26 -18.17 -11.05
N GLN A 55 10.50 -18.30 -11.53
CA GLN A 55 11.71 -18.01 -10.77
C GLN A 55 12.32 -16.65 -11.12
N ARG A 56 11.89 -16.03 -12.23
CA ARG A 56 12.24 -14.64 -12.58
C ARG A 56 11.50 -13.60 -11.72
N ASP A 57 10.32 -13.95 -11.18
CA ASP A 57 9.50 -13.13 -10.29
C ASP A 57 9.94 -13.27 -8.80
N ARG A 58 11.12 -12.80 -8.37
CA ARG A 58 11.58 -13.15 -7.00
C ARG A 58 12.36 -12.11 -6.20
N ARG A 59 12.50 -10.86 -6.62
CA ARG A 59 13.01 -9.84 -5.69
C ARG A 59 11.83 -9.21 -4.97
N THR A 60 11.68 -9.56 -3.70
CA THR A 60 10.80 -8.87 -2.76
C THR A 60 11.53 -7.63 -2.26
N LEU A 61 10.95 -6.46 -2.47
CA LEU A 61 11.51 -5.20 -2.03
C LEU A 61 10.42 -4.29 -1.46
N PHE A 62 10.83 -3.41 -0.56
CA PHE A 62 9.97 -2.33 -0.09
C PHE A 62 10.16 -1.13 -1.01
N LEU A 63 9.07 -0.65 -1.60
CA LEU A 63 9.07 0.56 -2.43
C LEU A 63 8.12 1.59 -1.85
N THR A 64 8.53 2.85 -1.92
CA THR A 64 7.69 4.01 -1.62
C THR A 64 7.41 4.76 -2.92
N LEU A 65 6.15 5.07 -3.17
CA LEU A 65 5.68 5.82 -4.32
C LEU A 65 5.11 7.16 -3.86
N ARG A 66 5.25 8.18 -4.70
CA ARG A 66 4.35 9.35 -4.66
C ARG A 66 3.07 8.97 -5.38
N VAL A 67 1.94 9.04 -4.68
CA VAL A 67 0.66 8.56 -5.18
C VAL A 67 0.14 9.48 -6.28
N GLU A 68 -0.20 8.91 -7.43
CA GLU A 68 -0.91 9.61 -8.51
C GLU A 68 -2.31 9.03 -8.75
N ARG A 69 -2.47 7.72 -8.57
CA ARG A 69 -3.73 7.02 -8.79
C ARG A 69 -3.94 5.91 -7.76
N VAL A 70 -5.17 5.80 -7.28
CA VAL A 70 -5.62 4.74 -6.36
C VAL A 70 -6.86 4.08 -6.97
N GLU A 71 -6.84 2.75 -7.06
CA GLU A 71 -7.93 1.95 -7.62
C GLU A 71 -8.30 0.84 -6.64
N PHE A 72 -9.59 0.74 -6.31
CA PHE A 72 -10.11 -0.37 -5.51
C PHE A 72 -10.85 -1.35 -6.41
N HIS A 73 -10.37 -2.59 -6.44
CA HIS A 73 -10.99 -3.69 -7.16
C HIS A 73 -11.78 -4.55 -6.16
N GLU A 74 -13.04 -4.18 -5.93
CA GLU A 74 -13.90 -4.80 -4.91
C GLU A 74 -14.04 -6.32 -5.07
N PHE A 75 -14.18 -6.81 -6.31
CA PHE A 75 -14.40 -8.23 -6.60
C PHE A 75 -13.17 -9.10 -6.35
N THR A 76 -11.97 -8.55 -6.56
CA THR A 76 -10.73 -9.29 -6.37
C THR A 76 -10.15 -9.06 -4.98
N GLY A 77 -10.57 -8.01 -4.27
CA GLY A 77 -10.02 -7.66 -2.95
C GLY A 77 -8.64 -7.03 -3.03
N HIS A 78 -8.42 -6.13 -4.00
CA HIS A 78 -7.13 -5.46 -4.20
C HIS A 78 -7.26 -3.94 -4.20
N VAL A 79 -6.26 -3.26 -3.65
CA VAL A 79 -6.04 -1.82 -3.83
C VAL A 79 -4.77 -1.61 -4.61
N ARG A 80 -4.87 -0.97 -5.77
CA ARG A 80 -3.73 -0.62 -6.61
C ARG A 80 -3.38 0.84 -6.45
N VAL A 81 -2.13 1.10 -6.11
CA VAL A 81 -1.61 2.45 -5.92
C VAL A 81 -0.47 2.66 -6.89
N THR A 82 -0.66 3.58 -7.84
CA THR A 82 0.26 3.83 -8.94
C THR A 82 0.89 5.21 -8.81
N GLY A 83 2.19 5.29 -9.11
CA GLY A 83 2.91 6.54 -9.22
C GLY A 83 4.43 6.32 -9.33
N PRO A 84 5.20 7.41 -9.40
CA PRO A 84 6.66 7.34 -9.47
C PRO A 84 7.26 6.92 -8.12
N ILE A 85 8.24 6.03 -8.17
CA ILE A 85 9.08 5.63 -7.03
C ILE A 85 9.86 6.85 -6.50
N THR A 86 9.87 7.03 -5.18
CA THR A 86 10.57 8.14 -4.52
C THR A 86 12.09 7.92 -4.47
N GLU A 87 12.84 9.00 -4.20
CA GLU A 87 14.31 9.09 -4.33
C GLU A 87 15.12 8.15 -3.41
N GLU A 88 14.45 7.45 -2.50
CA GLU A 88 15.04 6.49 -1.57
C GLU A 88 15.29 5.10 -2.17
N SER A 89 15.05 4.92 -3.48
CA SER A 89 15.33 3.69 -4.24
C SER A 89 16.29 3.96 -5.40
N PRO A 90 17.15 2.99 -5.79
CA PRO A 90 17.91 3.05 -7.05
C PRO A 90 17.04 3.23 -8.30
N GLU A 91 15.74 2.98 -8.18
CA GLU A 91 14.75 3.10 -9.25
C GLU A 91 13.93 4.40 -9.18
N ALA A 92 14.40 5.40 -8.43
CA ALA A 92 13.77 6.70 -8.30
C ALA A 92 13.29 7.26 -9.65
N GLY A 93 12.06 7.77 -9.68
CA GLY A 93 11.43 8.35 -10.87
C GLY A 93 10.79 7.34 -11.82
N ARG A 94 11.06 6.03 -11.72
CA ARG A 94 10.32 5.02 -12.48
C ARG A 94 8.92 4.84 -11.91
N TYR A 95 7.95 4.55 -12.77
CA TYR A 95 6.59 4.24 -12.36
C TYR A 95 6.49 2.81 -11.86
N HIS A 96 5.71 2.63 -10.79
CA HIS A 96 5.35 1.32 -10.28
C HIS A 96 3.91 1.33 -9.76
N THR A 97 3.35 0.14 -9.59
CA THR A 97 2.04 -0.06 -8.97
C THR A 97 2.22 -0.98 -7.77
N LEU A 98 1.90 -0.48 -6.58
CA LEU A 98 1.73 -1.32 -5.40
C LEU A 98 0.37 -2.03 -5.53
N ASP A 99 0.38 -3.35 -5.49
CA ASP A 99 -0.83 -4.18 -5.45
C ASP A 99 -1.01 -4.71 -4.03
N LEU A 100 -2.03 -4.21 -3.33
CA LEU A 100 -2.23 -4.41 -1.90
C LEU A 100 -3.42 -5.33 -1.66
N GLU A 101 -3.22 -6.30 -0.79
CA GLU A 101 -4.21 -7.29 -0.38
C GLU A 101 -4.29 -7.40 1.15
N VAL A 102 -5.24 -8.19 1.65
CA VAL A 102 -5.34 -8.50 3.08
C VAL A 102 -4.05 -9.16 3.55
N GLY A 103 -3.51 -8.69 4.68
CA GLY A 103 -2.23 -9.14 5.23
C GLY A 103 -1.06 -8.20 4.91
N ALA A 104 -1.22 -7.26 3.97
CA ALA A 104 -0.21 -6.27 3.65
C ALA A 104 0.09 -5.32 4.82
N ASP A 105 1.38 -5.01 4.99
CA ASP A 105 1.84 -3.93 5.84
C ASP A 105 2.14 -2.72 4.96
N VAL A 106 1.47 -1.60 5.26
CA VAL A 106 1.55 -0.37 4.46
C VAL A 106 2.07 0.78 5.31
N THR A 107 2.85 1.65 4.69
CA THR A 107 3.32 2.92 5.25
C THR A 107 2.71 4.05 4.45
N ILE A 108 2.05 4.99 5.12
CA ILE A 108 1.43 6.16 4.51
C ILE A 108 2.10 7.38 5.14
N THR A 109 2.56 8.31 4.32
CA THR A 109 3.04 9.61 4.80
C THR A 109 2.13 10.69 4.22
N LYS A 110 1.44 11.41 5.09
CA LYS A 110 0.54 12.51 4.74
C LYS A 110 0.96 13.77 5.50
N SER A 111 0.84 14.93 4.87
CA SER A 111 1.13 16.22 5.53
C SER A 111 0.14 16.52 6.67
N ALA A 112 -1.13 16.14 6.50
CA ALA A 112 -2.16 16.25 7.52
C ALA A 112 -3.25 15.19 7.32
N LEU A 113 -3.82 14.73 8.43
CA LEU A 113 -5.03 13.89 8.42
C LEU A 113 -6.26 14.78 8.51
N SER A 114 -7.16 14.63 7.53
CA SER A 114 -8.47 15.29 7.55
C SER A 114 -9.34 14.72 8.69
N PRO A 115 -10.41 15.42 9.12
CA PRO A 115 -11.39 14.84 10.04
C PRO A 115 -11.96 13.51 9.53
N SER A 116 -12.25 13.41 8.23
CA SER A 116 -12.74 12.18 7.61
C SER A 116 -11.72 11.06 7.64
N ASP A 117 -10.44 11.37 7.45
CA ASP A 117 -9.34 10.39 7.55
C ASP A 117 -9.27 9.81 8.97
N ARG A 118 -9.45 10.67 9.98
CA ARG A 118 -9.46 10.26 11.39
C ARG A 118 -10.63 9.34 11.68
N THR A 119 -11.84 9.68 11.22
CA THR A 119 -13.01 8.81 11.35
C THR A 119 -12.77 7.44 10.71
N LEU A 120 -12.26 7.41 9.47
CA LEU A 120 -11.96 6.15 8.77
C LEU A 120 -10.94 5.30 9.53
N LEU A 121 -9.88 5.92 10.05
CA LEU A 121 -8.87 5.26 10.86
C LEU A 121 -9.46 4.73 12.17
N GLU A 122 -10.20 5.55 12.92
CA GLU A 122 -10.80 5.17 14.20
C GLU A 122 -11.78 3.99 14.05
N GLU A 123 -12.62 4.02 13.03
CA GLU A 123 -13.53 2.91 12.70
C GLU A 123 -12.77 1.63 12.37
N GLY A 124 -11.77 1.73 11.50
CA GLY A 124 -10.95 0.59 11.10
C GLY A 124 -10.13 -0.01 12.24
N LEU A 125 -9.69 0.82 13.19
CA LEU A 125 -8.90 0.38 14.35
C LEU A 125 -9.77 -0.24 15.46
N ARG A 126 -11.03 0.16 15.58
CA ARG A 126 -11.96 -0.36 16.60
C ARG A 126 -12.43 -1.77 16.27
N ASN A 127 -12.61 -2.10 14.99
CA ASN A 127 -13.22 -3.35 14.53
C ASN A 127 -12.26 -4.16 13.65
N PRO A 128 -11.22 -4.79 14.22
CA PRO A 128 -10.27 -5.58 13.43
C PRO A 128 -10.85 -6.89 12.86
N GLU A 129 -12.03 -7.33 13.32
CA GLU A 129 -12.69 -8.58 12.90
C GLU A 129 -14.00 -8.34 12.11
N GLU A 130 -14.14 -7.19 11.45
CA GLU A 130 -15.34 -6.88 10.68
C GLU A 130 -15.61 -7.96 9.61
N PRO A 131 -16.78 -8.64 9.64
CA PRO A 131 -17.06 -9.74 8.73
C PRO A 131 -17.25 -9.23 7.30
N VAL A 132 -16.83 -10.06 6.34
CA VAL A 132 -17.07 -9.81 4.92
C VAL A 132 -18.56 -10.04 4.66
N LEU A 133 -19.30 -8.97 4.35
CA LEU A 133 -20.61 -9.12 3.74
C LEU A 133 -20.38 -9.54 2.28
N LEU A 134 -20.51 -10.85 2.04
CA LEU A 134 -20.57 -11.48 0.70
C LEU A 134 -21.95 -11.30 0.08
#